data_AF-A0A9D8P2G6-F1
#
_entry.id   AF-A0A9D8P2G6-F1
#
_cell.length_a   1.000
_cell.length_b   1.000
_cell.length_c   1.000
_cell.angle_alpha   90.00
_cell.angle_beta   90.00
_cell.angle_gamma   90.00
#
_symmetry.space_group_name_H-M   'P 1'
#
loop_
_entity.id
_entity.type
_entity.pdbx_description
1 polymer ?
#
loop_
_entity_poly.entity_id
_entity_poly.type
_entity_poly.pdbx_seq_one_letter_code
_entity_poly.pdbx_strand_id
1 'polypeptide(L)'
;MNFIQDIQWRPQIGDPSLMGWLTVAAYGMAAVTCLLAAVRTHHAPGTAKGSRRLWMIVALFMMFLCLNKQLDLQSLLTDIGRVISRRQGWYEYRRYYQKIFISILLALSLLTSAFILIRYRAFWKRHFLLASGLILLSTFIAVRAVSFHHVDAILKTHIGGVRLNWILELSGIALVWLAALSDSLVPRGPYPRSSKK
;
A
#
# COMPACT_ATOMS: atom_id res chain seq x y z
N MET A 1 -17.88 30.34 11.41
CA MET A 1 -18.20 29.61 10.16
C MET A 1 -17.32 28.37 10.08
N ASN A 2 -17.92 27.20 10.33
CA ASN A 2 -17.21 25.96 10.66
C ASN A 2 -16.65 25.27 9.41
N PHE A 3 -15.33 25.24 9.25
CA PHE A 3 -14.63 24.51 8.20
C PHE A 3 -15.09 23.05 8.05
N ILE A 4 -15.47 22.41 9.17
CA ILE A 4 -15.97 21.04 9.22
C ILE A 4 -17.37 20.88 8.61
N GLN A 5 -18.22 21.91 8.61
CA GLN A 5 -19.58 21.84 8.04
C GLN A 5 -19.58 21.92 6.50
N ASP A 6 -18.53 22.50 5.90
CA ASP A 6 -18.37 22.56 4.44
C ASP A 6 -17.80 21.27 3.85
N ILE A 7 -17.22 20.41 4.70
CA ILE A 7 -16.75 19.07 4.28
C ILE A 7 -17.98 18.17 4.18
N GLN A 8 -18.53 18.09 2.97
CA GLN A 8 -19.64 17.19 2.63
C GLN A 8 -19.18 15.72 2.44
N TRP A 9 -17.94 15.40 2.81
CA TRP A 9 -17.44 14.04 2.77
C TRP A 9 -18.26 13.18 3.72
N ARG A 10 -18.94 12.18 3.15
CA ARG A 10 -19.53 11.08 3.91
C ARG A 10 -18.62 9.88 3.70
N PRO A 11 -18.33 9.07 4.74
CA PRO A 11 -17.66 7.79 4.55
C PRO A 11 -18.52 6.92 3.63
N GLN A 12 -18.26 7.00 2.33
CA GLN A 12 -18.80 6.08 1.35
C GLN A 12 -17.88 4.87 1.35
N ILE A 13 -18.46 3.70 1.62
CA ILE A 13 -17.76 2.43 1.46
C ILE A 13 -17.22 2.41 0.01
N GLY A 14 -15.89 2.42 -0.14
CA GLY A 14 -15.23 2.69 -1.42
C GLY A 14 -15.67 1.78 -2.58
N ASP A 15 -16.09 0.55 -2.29
CA ASP A 15 -16.82 -0.34 -3.19
C ASP A 15 -17.68 -1.31 -2.34
N PRO A 16 -19.02 -1.16 -2.26
CA PRO A 16 -19.89 -2.06 -1.49
C PRO A 16 -20.07 -3.44 -2.16
N SER A 17 -19.25 -3.77 -3.17
CA SER A 17 -19.27 -5.05 -3.85
C SER A 17 -18.66 -6.17 -2.99
N LEU A 18 -19.08 -7.41 -3.22
CA LEU A 18 -18.47 -8.59 -2.60
C LEU A 18 -16.95 -8.63 -2.80
N MET A 19 -16.47 -8.18 -3.97
CA MET A 19 -15.03 -8.10 -4.26
C MET A 19 -14.32 -7.04 -3.42
N GLY A 20 -14.97 -5.89 -3.15
CA GLY A 20 -14.45 -4.87 -2.24
C GLY A 20 -14.21 -5.44 -0.84
N TRP A 21 -15.21 -6.12 -0.28
CA TRP A 21 -15.09 -6.79 1.02
C TRP A 21 -14.04 -7.91 1.02
N LEU A 22 -13.93 -8.67 -0.06
CA LEU A 22 -12.91 -9.71 -0.22
C LEU A 22 -11.49 -9.10 -0.20
N THR A 23 -11.25 -8.01 -0.92
CA THR A 23 -9.94 -7.32 -0.89
C THR A 23 -9.58 -6.81 0.50
N VAL A 24 -10.57 -6.29 1.24
CA VAL A 24 -10.40 -5.80 2.62
C VAL A 24 -10.03 -6.94 3.56
N ALA A 25 -10.76 -8.07 3.46
CA ALA A 25 -10.43 -9.27 4.21
C ALA A 25 -9.02 -9.79 3.86
N ALA A 26 -8.65 -9.78 2.58
CA ALA A 26 -7.32 -10.20 2.13
C ALA A 26 -6.20 -9.30 2.69
N TYR A 27 -6.36 -7.97 2.67
CA TYR A 27 -5.41 -7.06 3.32
C TYR A 27 -5.33 -7.29 4.83
N GLY A 28 -6.46 -7.51 5.49
CA GLY A 28 -6.52 -7.82 6.92
C GLY A 28 -5.76 -9.10 7.26
N MET A 29 -5.99 -10.19 6.51
CA MET A 29 -5.27 -11.46 6.67
C MET A 29 -3.77 -11.30 6.42
N ALA A 30 -3.39 -10.57 5.37
CA ALA A 30 -1.99 -10.26 5.09
C ALA A 30 -1.34 -9.46 6.23
N ALA A 31 -2.04 -8.46 6.79
CA ALA A 31 -1.55 -7.69 7.92
C ALA A 31 -1.34 -8.57 9.18
N VAL A 32 -2.31 -9.42 9.52
CA VAL A 32 -2.23 -10.32 10.67
C VAL A 32 -1.08 -11.32 10.51
N THR A 33 -0.95 -11.96 9.34
CA THR A 33 0.15 -12.89 9.08
C THR A 33 1.53 -12.23 9.11
N CYS A 34 1.66 -10.99 8.61
CA CYS A 34 2.88 -10.20 8.76
C CYS A 34 3.20 -9.89 10.24
N LEU A 35 2.19 -9.61 11.08
CA LEU A 35 2.39 -9.44 12.52
C LEU A 35 2.84 -10.74 13.19
N LEU A 36 2.23 -11.87 12.83
CA LEU A 36 2.64 -13.18 13.33
C LEU A 36 4.09 -13.50 12.94
N ALA A 37 4.50 -13.20 11.70
CA ALA A 37 5.89 -13.32 11.25
C ALA A 37 6.83 -12.40 12.05
N ALA A 38 6.41 -11.18 12.39
CA ALA A 38 7.16 -10.24 13.23
C ALA A 38 7.38 -10.76 14.67
N VAL A 39 6.37 -11.40 15.25
CA VAL A 39 6.46 -11.99 16.60
C VAL A 39 7.35 -13.23 16.59
N ARG A 40 7.23 -14.11 15.59
CA ARG A 40 8.05 -15.33 15.50
C ARG A 40 9.53 -15.05 15.21
N THR A 41 9.83 -14.03 14.41
CA THR A 41 11.23 -13.61 14.17
C THR A 41 11.95 -13.14 15.43
N HIS A 42 11.23 -12.77 16.50
CA HIS A 42 11.82 -12.45 17.80
C HIS A 42 12.44 -13.67 18.51
N HIS A 43 11.88 -14.86 18.28
CA HIS A 43 12.30 -16.08 18.98
C HIS A 43 13.32 -16.93 18.21
N ALA A 44 13.59 -16.62 16.94
CA ALA A 44 14.51 -17.40 16.11
C ALA A 44 15.96 -16.91 16.27
N PRO A 45 16.89 -17.74 16.78
CA PRO A 45 18.30 -17.37 16.90
C PRO A 45 18.95 -17.20 15.51
N GLY A 46 19.65 -16.07 15.30
CA GLY A 46 20.36 -15.77 14.06
C GLY A 46 19.60 -14.99 12.99
N THR A 47 18.41 -14.47 13.32
CA THR A 47 17.69 -13.50 12.46
C THR A 47 18.42 -12.15 12.43
N ALA A 48 18.43 -11.48 11.28
CA ALA A 48 19.00 -10.14 11.18
C ALA A 48 18.23 -9.17 12.10
N LYS A 49 18.95 -8.33 12.87
CA LYS A 49 18.40 -7.31 13.81
C LYS A 49 17.33 -6.36 13.23
N GLY A 50 17.01 -6.44 11.93
CA GLY A 50 15.96 -5.65 11.24
C GLY A 50 14.72 -6.42 10.78
N SER A 51 14.69 -7.76 10.86
CA SER A 51 13.62 -8.57 10.27
C SER A 51 12.25 -8.28 10.89
N ARG A 52 12.19 -8.15 12.22
CA ARG A 52 10.95 -7.80 12.94
C ARG A 52 10.45 -6.41 12.56
N ARG A 53 11.34 -5.41 12.49
CA ARG A 53 10.95 -4.04 12.13
C ARG A 53 10.37 -3.99 10.72
N LEU A 54 10.95 -4.73 9.77
CA LEU A 54 10.42 -4.81 8.41
C LEU A 54 9.05 -5.47 8.35
N TRP A 55 8.86 -6.59 9.04
CA TRP A 55 7.55 -7.24 9.11
C TRP A 55 6.48 -6.34 9.77
N MET A 56 6.83 -5.57 10.81
CA MET A 56 5.93 -4.57 11.38
C MET A 56 5.62 -3.42 10.42
N ILE A 57 6.62 -2.92 9.68
CA ILE A 57 6.42 -1.88 8.65
C ILE A 57 5.48 -2.39 7.56
N VAL A 58 5.67 -3.62 7.08
CA VAL A 58 4.80 -4.24 6.08
C VAL A 58 3.39 -4.47 6.62
N ALA A 59 3.25 -4.96 7.87
CA ALA A 59 1.95 -5.14 8.49
C ALA A 59 1.20 -3.81 8.62
N LEU A 60 1.88 -2.76 9.09
CA LEU A 60 1.32 -1.42 9.19
C LEU A 60 0.93 -0.88 7.82
N PHE A 61 1.76 -1.12 6.80
CA PHE A 61 1.45 -0.74 5.43
C PHE A 61 0.21 -1.47 4.90
N MET A 62 0.09 -2.80 5.07
CA MET A 62 -1.10 -3.56 4.69
C MET A 62 -2.36 -3.08 5.42
N MET A 63 -2.25 -2.78 6.72
CA MET A 63 -3.36 -2.23 7.52
C MET A 63 -3.76 -0.84 7.02
N PHE A 64 -2.79 0.01 6.71
CA PHE A 64 -3.06 1.32 6.10
C PHE A 64 -3.79 1.18 4.77
N LEU A 65 -3.41 0.24 3.90
CA LEU A 65 -4.12 -0.03 2.64
C LEU A 65 -5.55 -0.53 2.86
N CYS A 66 -5.75 -1.41 3.85
CA CYS A 66 -7.07 -1.88 4.26
C CYS A 66 -7.98 -0.71 4.66
N LEU A 67 -7.49 0.18 5.53
CA LEU A 67 -8.21 1.36 5.97
C LEU A 67 -8.43 2.35 4.82
N ASN A 68 -7.43 2.55 3.97
CA ASN A 68 -7.51 3.41 2.79
C ASN A 68 -8.61 2.94 1.82
N LYS A 69 -8.71 1.62 1.60
CA LYS A 69 -9.75 1.03 0.76
C LYS A 69 -11.17 1.30 1.28
N GLN A 70 -11.36 1.27 2.61
CA GLN A 70 -12.66 1.49 3.25
C GLN A 70 -13.03 2.97 3.34
N LEU A 71 -12.07 3.81 3.72
CA LEU A 71 -12.28 5.23 3.99
C LEU A 71 -12.19 6.10 2.74
N ASP A 72 -11.75 5.55 1.60
CA ASP A 72 -11.45 6.31 0.38
C ASP A 72 -10.78 7.67 0.68
N LEU A 73 -9.63 7.58 1.37
CA LEU A 73 -8.86 8.74 1.84
C LEU A 73 -8.52 9.71 0.71
N GLN A 74 -8.43 9.20 -0.53
CA GLN A 74 -8.23 10.01 -1.73
C GLN A 74 -9.39 10.98 -1.98
N SER A 75 -10.63 10.50 -1.88
CA SER A 75 -11.83 11.33 -2.02
C SER A 75 -11.91 12.37 -0.90
N LEU A 76 -11.59 12.00 0.34
CA LEU A 76 -11.53 12.93 1.47
C LEU A 76 -10.52 14.07 1.23
N LEU A 77 -9.28 13.72 0.86
CA LEU A 77 -8.23 14.72 0.57
C LEU A 77 -8.61 15.63 -0.60
N THR A 78 -9.28 15.07 -1.61
CA THR A 78 -9.75 15.83 -2.77
C THR A 78 -10.84 16.83 -2.39
N ASP A 79 -11.75 16.46 -1.49
CA ASP A 79 -12.79 17.37 -1.01
C ASP A 79 -12.24 18.44 -0.06
N ILE A 80 -11.28 18.10 0.82
CA ILE A 80 -10.56 19.10 1.61
C ILE A 80 -9.87 20.12 0.69
N GLY A 81 -9.16 19.65 -0.34
CA GLY A 81 -8.55 20.52 -1.35
C GLY A 81 -9.57 21.38 -2.10
N ARG A 82 -10.77 20.85 -2.36
CA ARG A 82 -11.88 21.58 -2.99
C ARG A 82 -12.39 22.72 -2.10
N VAL A 83 -12.56 22.48 -0.80
CA VAL A 83 -13.02 23.51 0.16
C VAL A 83 -11.96 24.60 0.32
N ILE A 84 -10.68 24.22 0.46
CA ILE A 84 -9.57 25.16 0.61
C ILE A 84 -9.43 26.03 -0.66
N SER A 85 -9.48 25.42 -1.85
CA SER A 85 -9.35 26.15 -3.11
C SER A 85 -10.51 27.11 -3.39
N ARG A 86 -11.74 26.78 -2.97
CA ARG A 86 -12.87 27.73 -3.06
C ARG A 86 -12.68 28.93 -2.13
N ARG A 87 -12.18 28.72 -0.91
CA ARG A 87 -11.96 29.79 0.06
C ARG A 87 -10.80 30.71 -0.33
N GLN A 88 -9.77 30.19 -1.00
CA GLN A 88 -8.60 30.97 -1.43
C GLN A 88 -8.70 31.52 -2.88
N GLY A 89 -9.80 31.25 -3.60
CA GLY A 89 -9.99 31.73 -4.98
C GLY A 89 -9.14 30.99 -6.02
N TRP A 90 -8.44 29.91 -5.66
CA TRP A 90 -7.54 29.16 -6.55
C TRP A 90 -8.23 28.01 -7.29
N TYR A 91 -9.57 28.02 -7.39
CA TYR A 91 -10.34 26.92 -7.96
C TYR A 91 -9.97 26.63 -9.43
N GLU A 92 -9.67 27.67 -10.20
CA GLU A 92 -9.18 27.61 -11.58
C GLU A 92 -7.89 26.76 -11.71
N TYR A 93 -7.02 26.80 -10.69
CA TYR A 93 -5.74 26.08 -10.67
C TYR A 93 -5.79 24.71 -9.99
N ARG A 94 -6.99 24.17 -9.72
CA ARG A 94 -7.17 22.89 -9.01
C ARG A 94 -6.33 21.75 -9.61
N ARG A 95 -6.31 21.63 -10.94
CA ARG A 95 -5.53 20.59 -11.65
C ARG A 95 -4.02 20.76 -11.46
N TYR A 96 -3.54 22.00 -11.33
CA TYR A 96 -2.12 22.29 -11.14
C TYR A 96 -1.66 21.87 -9.73
N TYR A 97 -2.37 22.30 -8.68
CA TYR A 97 -2.04 21.91 -7.31
C TYR A 97 -2.23 20.42 -7.03
N GLN A 98 -3.26 19.79 -7.62
CA GLN A 98 -3.46 18.34 -7.50
C GLN A 98 -2.28 17.56 -8.09
N LYS A 99 -1.75 17.98 -9.27
CA LYS A 99 -0.55 17.38 -9.86
C LYS A 99 0.67 17.55 -8.96
N ILE A 100 0.92 18.74 -8.42
CA ILE A 100 2.06 18.99 -7.52
C ILE A 100 1.95 18.11 -6.27
N PHE A 101 0.77 18.06 -5.65
CA PHE A 101 0.54 17.26 -4.45
C PHE A 101 0.79 15.77 -4.70
N ILE A 102 0.26 15.22 -5.80
CA ILE A 102 0.50 13.83 -6.20
C ILE A 102 1.98 13.60 -6.49
N SER A 103 2.65 14.50 -7.20
CA SER A 103 4.09 14.40 -7.49
C SER A 103 4.95 14.38 -6.23
N ILE A 104 4.65 15.22 -5.23
CA ILE A 104 5.35 15.23 -3.94
C ILE A 104 5.14 13.92 -3.20
N LEU A 105 3.90 13.43 -3.12
CA LEU A 105 3.59 12.15 -2.48
C LEU A 105 4.30 10.97 -3.16
N LEU A 106 4.30 10.94 -4.49
CA LEU A 106 5.02 9.92 -5.26
C LEU A 106 6.52 9.99 -5.02
N ALA A 107 7.10 11.18 -5.07
CA ALA A 107 8.54 11.37 -4.83
C ALA A 107 8.92 10.89 -3.41
N LEU A 108 8.15 11.29 -2.39
CA LEU A 108 8.39 10.88 -1.01
C LEU A 108 8.26 9.37 -0.82
N SER A 109 7.25 8.75 -1.46
CA SER A 109 7.05 7.30 -1.44
C SER A 109 8.22 6.55 -2.09
N LEU A 110 8.68 7.00 -3.26
CA LEU A 110 9.82 6.41 -3.97
C LEU A 110 11.11 6.53 -3.17
N LEU A 111 11.40 7.71 -2.62
CA LEU A 111 12.59 7.94 -1.80
C LEU A 111 12.59 7.06 -0.54
N THR A 112 11.46 7.00 0.17
CA THR A 112 11.31 6.17 1.37
C THR A 112 11.47 4.68 1.03
N SER A 113 10.86 4.23 -0.06
CA SER A 113 10.96 2.85 -0.54
C SER A 113 12.39 2.49 -0.94
N ALA A 114 13.06 3.35 -1.70
CA ALA A 114 14.46 3.16 -2.09
C ALA A 114 15.38 3.10 -0.87
N PHE A 115 15.20 3.98 0.12
CA PHE A 115 15.95 3.96 1.37
C PHE A 115 15.79 2.62 2.11
N ILE A 116 14.56 2.11 2.25
CA ILE A 116 14.28 0.82 2.90
C ILE A 116 14.88 -0.35 2.10
N LEU A 117 14.76 -0.33 0.77
CA LEU A 117 15.31 -1.38 -0.11
C LEU A 117 16.83 -1.47 -0.01
N ILE A 118 17.52 -0.32 -0.07
CA ILE A 118 18.98 -0.25 0.04
C ILE A 118 19.42 -0.67 1.45
N ARG A 119 18.78 -0.13 2.49
CA ARG A 119 19.14 -0.36 3.89
C ARG A 119 18.96 -1.81 4.34
N TYR A 120 18.02 -2.53 3.73
CA TYR A 120 17.65 -3.90 4.10
C TYR A 120 17.78 -4.90 2.94
N ARG A 121 18.66 -4.65 1.97
CA ARG A 121 18.90 -5.50 0.78
C ARG A 121 19.01 -7.01 1.05
N ALA A 122 19.61 -7.40 2.18
CA ALA A 122 19.77 -8.81 2.55
C ALA A 122 18.43 -9.49 2.88
N PHE A 123 17.49 -8.76 3.47
CA PHE A 123 16.12 -9.22 3.71
C PHE A 123 15.37 -9.39 2.39
N TRP A 124 15.41 -8.37 1.52
CA TRP A 124 14.68 -8.39 0.25
C TRP A 124 15.14 -9.49 -0.71
N LYS A 125 16.45 -9.79 -0.77
CA LYS A 125 16.96 -10.93 -1.57
C LYS A 125 16.40 -12.27 -1.12
N ARG A 126 16.12 -12.42 0.17
CA ARG A 126 15.57 -13.65 0.75
C ARG A 126 14.04 -13.72 0.64
N HIS A 127 13.39 -12.56 0.72
CA HIS A 127 11.94 -12.42 0.62
C HIS A 127 11.55 -11.84 -0.74
N PHE A 128 12.01 -12.46 -1.83
CA PHE A 128 11.72 -12.00 -3.20
C PHE A 128 10.21 -11.92 -3.47
N LEU A 129 9.42 -12.90 -3.00
CA LEU A 129 7.96 -12.88 -3.11
C LEU A 129 7.35 -11.64 -2.44
N LEU A 130 7.82 -11.29 -1.23
CA LEU A 130 7.36 -10.11 -0.52
C LEU A 130 7.71 -8.83 -1.29
N ALA A 131 8.94 -8.73 -1.79
CA ALA A 131 9.39 -7.59 -2.59
C ALA A 131 8.50 -7.42 -3.84
N SER A 132 8.26 -8.52 -4.56
CA SER A 132 7.43 -8.51 -5.77
C SER A 132 5.98 -8.08 -5.47
N GLY A 133 5.38 -8.60 -4.40
CA GLY A 133 4.02 -8.23 -4.00
C GLY A 133 3.91 -6.76 -3.58
N LEU A 134 4.88 -6.25 -2.82
CA LEU A 134 4.92 -4.84 -2.43
C LEU A 134 5.14 -3.89 -3.60
N ILE A 135 6.02 -4.24 -4.54
CA ILE A 135 6.22 -3.45 -5.77
C ILE A 135 4.92 -3.42 -6.57
N LEU A 136 4.29 -4.58 -6.78
CA LEU A 136 3.05 -4.68 -7.53
C LEU A 136 1.94 -3.84 -6.90
N LEU A 137 1.74 -3.94 -5.57
CA LEU A 137 0.77 -3.12 -4.85
C LEU A 137 1.09 -1.62 -4.92
N SER A 138 2.36 -1.25 -4.72
CA SER A 138 2.78 0.15 -4.75
C SER A 138 2.59 0.76 -6.14
N THR A 139 2.96 0.04 -7.20
CA THR A 139 2.71 0.46 -8.58
C THR A 139 1.21 0.58 -8.85
N PHE A 140 0.40 -0.39 -8.43
CA PHE A 140 -1.04 -0.34 -8.58
C PHE A 140 -1.66 0.90 -7.90
N ILE A 141 -1.27 1.18 -6.66
CA ILE A 141 -1.73 2.36 -5.90
C ILE A 141 -1.26 3.64 -6.57
N ALA A 142 0.00 3.72 -7.00
CA ALA A 142 0.55 4.89 -7.67
C ALA A 142 -0.20 5.19 -8.98
N VAL A 143 -0.44 4.16 -9.79
CA VAL A 143 -1.20 4.29 -11.03
C VAL A 143 -2.62 4.80 -10.74
N ARG A 144 -3.30 4.22 -9.73
CA ARG A 144 -4.64 4.66 -9.29
C ARG A 144 -4.65 6.10 -8.78
N ALA A 145 -3.59 6.53 -8.10
CA ALA A 145 -3.47 7.89 -7.57
C ALA A 145 -3.26 8.94 -8.66
N VAL A 146 -2.50 8.61 -9.71
CA VAL A 146 -2.18 9.54 -10.80
C VAL A 146 -3.37 9.79 -11.73
N SER A 147 -4.39 8.92 -11.71
CA SER A 147 -5.66 9.07 -12.46
C SER A 147 -5.45 9.54 -13.90
N PHE A 148 -4.42 8.98 -14.56
CA PHE A 148 -4.24 9.19 -15.99
C PHE A 148 -5.44 8.54 -16.69
N HIS A 149 -6.26 9.35 -17.36
CA HIS A 149 -7.50 8.91 -18.01
C HIS A 149 -7.33 7.63 -18.87
N HIS A 150 -6.19 7.48 -19.55
CA HIS A 150 -5.88 6.29 -20.34
C HIS A 150 -5.65 5.04 -19.48
N VAL A 151 -4.90 5.17 -18.38
CA VAL A 151 -4.55 4.02 -17.53
C VAL A 151 -5.74 3.62 -16.66
N ASP A 152 -6.52 4.58 -16.19
CA ASP A 152 -7.77 4.30 -15.46
C ASP A 152 -8.79 3.57 -16.35
N ALA A 153 -8.87 3.90 -17.64
CA ALA A 153 -9.72 3.18 -18.58
C ALA A 153 -9.27 1.72 -18.73
N ILE A 154 -7.96 1.48 -18.90
CA ILE A 154 -7.38 0.13 -19.01
C ILE A 154 -7.61 -0.66 -17.72
N LEU A 155 -7.43 -0.06 -16.54
CA LEU A 155 -7.65 -0.74 -15.25
C LEU A 155 -9.11 -1.13 -15.00
N LYS A 156 -10.05 -0.39 -15.60
CA LYS A 156 -11.49 -0.68 -15.55
C LYS A 156 -11.93 -1.69 -16.62
N THR A 157 -11.04 -2.11 -17.52
CA THR A 157 -11.36 -3.18 -18.49
C THR A 157 -11.64 -4.49 -17.77
N HIS A 158 -12.58 -5.25 -18.32
CA HIS A 158 -12.94 -6.56 -17.84
C HIS A 158 -12.21 -7.60 -18.69
N ILE A 159 -11.40 -8.45 -18.05
CA ILE A 159 -10.79 -9.62 -18.69
C ILE A 159 -11.48 -10.84 -18.07
N GLY A 160 -12.24 -11.59 -18.87
CA GLY A 160 -13.00 -12.76 -18.39
C GLY A 160 -14.06 -12.41 -17.33
N GLY A 161 -14.68 -11.23 -17.41
CA GLY A 161 -15.69 -10.76 -16.45
C GLY A 161 -15.12 -10.10 -15.17
N VAL A 162 -13.82 -10.27 -14.90
CA VAL A 162 -13.14 -9.70 -13.73
C VAL A 162 -12.42 -8.41 -14.12
N ARG A 163 -12.53 -7.36 -13.30
CA ARG A 163 -11.81 -6.10 -13.55
C ARG A 163 -10.31 -6.30 -13.38
N LEU A 164 -9.51 -5.79 -14.33
CA LEU A 164 -8.05 -5.90 -14.28
C LEU A 164 -7.46 -5.34 -12.97
N ASN A 165 -8.06 -4.24 -12.47
CA ASN A 165 -7.75 -3.66 -11.18
C ASN A 165 -7.75 -4.69 -10.04
N TRP A 166 -8.77 -5.55 -9.97
CA TRP A 166 -8.90 -6.56 -8.92
C TRP A 166 -7.84 -7.66 -9.06
N ILE A 167 -7.52 -8.07 -10.28
CA ILE A 167 -6.50 -9.09 -10.53
C ILE A 167 -5.14 -8.59 -10.04
N LEU A 168 -4.78 -7.35 -10.37
CA LEU A 168 -3.52 -6.74 -9.91
C LEU A 168 -3.52 -6.58 -8.39
N GLU A 169 -4.58 -6.03 -7.80
CA GLU A 169 -4.64 -5.81 -6.36
C GLU A 169 -4.58 -7.14 -5.58
N LEU A 170 -5.39 -8.12 -5.94
CA LEU A 170 -5.43 -9.42 -5.26
C LEU A 170 -4.15 -10.23 -5.46
N SER A 171 -3.53 -10.20 -6.63
CA SER A 171 -2.25 -10.87 -6.86
C SER A 171 -1.13 -10.27 -6.02
N GLY A 172 -1.09 -8.95 -5.88
CA GLY A 172 -0.15 -8.26 -5.00
C GLY A 172 -0.33 -8.67 -3.53
N ILE A 173 -1.57 -8.68 -3.03
CA ILE A 173 -1.89 -9.12 -1.67
C ILE A 173 -1.51 -10.59 -1.48
N ALA A 174 -1.86 -11.46 -2.43
CA ALA A 174 -1.56 -12.88 -2.37
C ALA A 174 -0.06 -13.15 -2.29
N LEU A 175 0.77 -12.42 -3.04
CA LEU A 175 2.23 -12.54 -2.98
C LEU A 175 2.78 -12.14 -1.60
N VAL A 176 2.29 -11.03 -1.02
CA VAL A 176 2.67 -10.61 0.33
C VAL A 176 2.25 -11.64 1.37
N TRP A 177 1.00 -12.12 1.27
CA TRP A 177 0.44 -13.11 2.19
C TRP A 177 1.18 -14.45 2.13
N LEU A 178 1.46 -14.97 0.93
CA LEU A 178 2.26 -16.19 0.75
C LEU A 178 3.69 -16.03 1.26
N ALA A 179 4.29 -14.85 1.08
CA ALA A 179 5.61 -14.57 1.62
C ALA A 179 5.61 -14.56 3.16
N ALA A 180 4.58 -13.97 3.79
CA ALA A 180 4.42 -13.98 5.24
C ALA A 180 4.13 -15.39 5.77
N LEU A 181 3.25 -16.12 5.09
CA LEU A 181 2.88 -17.48 5.46
C LEU A 181 4.08 -18.42 5.38
N SER A 182 4.84 -18.38 4.28
CA SER A 182 6.03 -19.21 4.10
C SER A 182 7.09 -18.97 5.17
N ASP A 183 7.31 -17.71 5.57
CA ASP A 183 8.24 -17.38 6.67
C ASP A 183 7.70 -17.82 8.03
N SER A 184 6.37 -17.80 8.21
CA SER A 184 5.72 -18.22 9.44
C SER A 184 5.68 -19.74 9.62
N LEU A 185 5.60 -20.51 8.54
CA LEU A 185 5.51 -21.98 8.54
C LEU A 185 6.89 -22.65 8.47
N VAL A 186 7.82 -22.10 7.70
CA VAL A 186 9.17 -22.64 7.54
C VAL A 186 10.17 -21.55 7.94
N PRO A 187 10.63 -21.53 9.21
CA PRO A 187 11.61 -20.56 9.66
C PRO A 187 12.87 -20.69 8.82
N ARG A 188 13.10 -19.76 7.90
CA ARG A 188 14.30 -19.79 7.08
C ARG A 188 15.49 -19.50 8.00
N GLY A 189 16.53 -20.33 7.95
CA GLY A 189 17.70 -20.31 8.84
C GLY A 189 18.44 -18.96 9.02
N PRO A 190 19.54 -18.89 9.76
CA PRO A 190 20.19 -17.61 10.05
C PRO A 190 20.54 -16.79 8.80
N TYR A 191 20.46 -15.45 8.90
CA TYR A 191 20.92 -14.57 7.82
C TYR A 191 22.42 -14.81 7.61
N PRO A 192 22.90 -14.98 6.36
CA PRO A 192 24.33 -15.03 6.11
C PRO A 192 24.94 -13.76 6.68
N ARG A 193 25.81 -13.90 7.69
CA ARG A 193 26.52 -12.76 8.28
C ARG A 193 27.25 -12.09 7.12
N SER A 194 26.88 -10.85 6.83
CA SER A 194 27.70 -9.98 5.99
C SER A 194 29.04 -9.88 6.70
N SER A 195 30.01 -10.67 6.27
CA SER A 195 31.42 -10.46 6.58
C SER A 195 31.70 -9.02 6.20
N LYS A 196 31.77 -8.16 7.22
CA LYS A 196 32.41 -6.87 7.07
C LYS A 196 33.88 -7.20 6.93
N LYS A 197 34.38 -7.13 5.69
CA LYS A 197 35.78 -6.78 5.45
C LYS A 197 35.85 -5.25 5.46
#